data_AF-A0A2D5ZAP6-F1
#
_entry.id   AF-A0A2D5ZAP6-F1
#
_cell.length_a   1.000
_cell.length_b   1.000
_cell.length_c   1.000
_cell.angle_alpha   90.00
_cell.angle_beta   90.00
_cell.angle_gamma   90.00
#
_symmetry.space_group_name_H-M   'P 1'
#
loop_
_entity.id
_entity.type
_entity.pdbx_description
1 polymer ?
#
loop_
_entity_poly.entity_id
_entity_poly.type
_entity_poly.pdbx_seq_one_letter_code
_entity_poly.pdbx_strand_id
1 'polypeptide(L)' 'MREFWDFLAYNKKWWLAPIIVTLLLVGLFVILGGTAAAPFIYTLF' A
#
# COMPACT_ATOMS: atom_id res chain seq x y z
N MET A 1 29.43 -5.41 -11.86
CA MET A 1 28.76 -4.12 -11.59
C MET A 1 27.40 -3.98 -12.26
N ARG A 2 27.20 -4.38 -13.52
CA ARG A 2 25.90 -4.27 -14.23
C ARG A 2 24.81 -5.17 -13.64
N GLU A 3 25.18 -6.38 -13.20
CA GLU A 3 24.29 -7.34 -12.53
C GLU A 3 23.63 -6.80 -11.26
N PHE A 4 24.30 -5.92 -10.51
CA PHE A 4 23.73 -5.32 -9.30
C PHE A 4 22.61 -4.30 -9.65
N TRP A 5 22.77 -3.58 -10.75
CA TRP A 5 21.77 -2.64 -11.24
C TRP A 5 20.55 -3.35 -11.85
N ASP A 6 20.79 -4.43 -12.59
CA ASP A 6 19.71 -5.28 -13.11
C ASP A 6 18.96 -5.98 -11.96
N PHE A 7 19.67 -6.46 -10.93
CA PHE A 7 19.05 -6.98 -9.71
C PHE A 7 18.23 -5.91 -8.98
N LEU A 8 18.73 -4.68 -8.88
CA LEU A 8 17.99 -3.55 -8.31
C LEU A 8 16.72 -3.24 -9.11
N ALA A 9 16.80 -3.21 -10.44
CA ALA A 9 15.67 -2.93 -11.31
C ALA A 9 14.61 -4.03 -11.24
N TYR A 10 15.03 -5.30 -11.14
CA TYR A 10 14.13 -6.45 -11.06
C TYR A 10 13.43 -6.55 -9.70
N ASN A 11 14.13 -6.23 -8.60
CA ASN A 11 13.58 -6.33 -7.26
C ASN A 11 12.80 -5.09 -6.81
N LYS A 12 13.12 -3.88 -7.30
CA LYS A 12 12.46 -2.64 -6.85
C LYS A 12 10.95 -2.67 -6.98
N LYS A 13 10.39 -3.31 -8.03
CA LYS A 13 8.93 -3.45 -8.17
C LYS A 13 8.31 -4.26 -7.03
N TRP A 14 8.94 -5.36 -6.61
CA TRP A 14 8.47 -6.21 -5.51
C TRP A 14 8.64 -5.54 -4.14
N TRP A 15 9.64 -4.67 -3.98
CA TRP A 15 9.82 -3.90 -2.76
C TRP A 15 8.86 -2.71 -2.64
N LEU A 16 8.49 -2.09 -3.77
CA LEU A 16 7.54 -0.98 -3.80
C LEU A 16 6.08 -1.45 -3.74
N ALA A 17 5.78 -2.64 -4.26
CA ALA A 17 4.44 -3.21 -4.23
C ALA A 17 3.77 -3.19 -2.84
N PRO A 18 4.38 -3.72 -1.76
CA PRO A 18 3.75 -3.71 -0.43
C PRO A 18 3.55 -2.29 0.11
N ILE A 19 4.47 -1.37 -0.17
CA ILE A 19 4.37 0.04 0.25
C ILE A 19 3.17 0.69 -0.44
N ILE A 20 3.07 0.56 -1.76
CA ILE A 20 1.98 1.13 -2.56
C ILE A 20 0.63 0.54 -2.14
N VAL A 21 0.56 -0.79 -1.96
CA VAL A 21 -0.67 -1.47 -1.51
C VAL A 21 -1.12 -0.94 -0.14
N THR A 22 -0.18 -0.77 0.80
CA THR A 22 -0.50 -0.25 2.13
C THR A 22 -1.00 1.19 2.05
N LEU A 23 -0.36 2.05 1.26
CA LEU A 23 -0.80 3.43 1.05
C LEU A 23 -2.19 3.52 0.41
N LEU A 24 -2.48 2.66 -0.56
CA LEU A 24 -3.81 2.59 -1.18
C LEU A 24 -4.88 2.11 -0.20
N LEU A 25 -4.57 1.11 0.63
CA LEU A 25 -5.49 0.64 1.68
C LEU A 25 -5.77 1.73 2.71
N VAL A 26 -4.74 2.46 3.16
CA VAL A 26 -4.92 3.60 4.08
C VAL A 26 -5.76 4.69 3.42
N GLY A 27 -5.48 5.06 2.17
CA GLY A 27 -6.28 6.04 1.43
C GLY A 27 -7.74 5.60 1.27
N LEU A 28 -7.98 4.32 1.00
CA LEU A 28 -9.32 3.73 0.94
C LEU A 28 -10.05 3.86 2.28
N PHE A 29 -9.40 3.54 3.40
CA PHE A 29 -10.00 3.70 4.72
C PHE A 29 -10.32 5.15 5.05
N VAL A 30 -9.47 6.10 4.66
CA VAL A 30 -9.74 7.54 4.84
C VAL A 30 -11.00 7.97 4.10
N ILE A 31 -11.17 7.54 2.85
CA ILE A 31 -12.36 7.86 2.05
C ILE A 31 -13.61 7.23 2.67
N LEU A 32 -13.55 5.95 3.03
CA LEU A 32 -14.69 5.22 3.60
C LEU A 32 -15.08 5.73 5.00
N GLY A 33 -14.12 6.24 5.78
CA GLY A 33 -14.36 6.84 7.10
C GLY A 33 -15.20 8.13 7.07
N GLY A 34 -15.31 8.80 5.91
CA GLY A 34 -16.21 9.93 5.69
C GLY A 34 -17.63 9.54 5.27
N THR A 35 -17.93 8.23 5.16
CA THR A 35 -19.21 7.72 4.65
C THR A 35 -20.01 6.99 5.74
N ALA A 36 -21.22 6.55 5.41
CA ALA A 36 -22.01 5.68 6.29
C ALA A 36 -21.35 4.33 6.62
N ALA A 37 -20.25 3.97 5.95
CA ALA A 37 -19.46 2.79 6.26
C ALA A 37 -18.53 2.96 7.48
N ALA A 38 -18.35 4.19 7.98
CA ALA A 38 -17.43 4.49 9.10
C ALA A 38 -17.60 3.60 10.35
N PRO A 39 -18.82 3.25 10.82
CA PRO A 39 -18.99 2.40 12.00
C PRO A 39 -18.36 1.01 11.87
N PHE A 40 -18.28 0.45 10.66
CA PHE A 40 -17.68 -0.85 10.40
C PHE A 40 -16.14 -0.81 10.35
N ILE A 41 -15.56 0.38 10.15
CA ILE A 41 -14.10 0.58 10.14
C ILE A 41 -13.57 0.70 11.56
N TYR A 42 -14.31 1.39 12.45
CA TYR A 42 -13.88 1.57 13.84
C TYR A 42 -13.74 0.27 14.61
N THR A 43 -14.47 -0.78 14.25
CA THR A 43 -14.35 -2.09 14.91
C THR A 43 -13.03 -2.81 14.61
N LEU A 44 -12.23 -2.31 13.66
CA LEU A 44 -10.89 -2.84 13.35
C LEU A 44 -9.79 -2.29 14.29
N PHE A 45 -10.12 -1.36 15.18
CA PHE A 45 -9.23 -0.70 16.14
C PHE A 45 -9.82 -0.77 17.56
#